data_AF-A0AAD3W7E3-F1
#
_entry.id   AF-A0AAD3W7E3-F1
#
_cell.length_a   1.000
_cell.length_b   1.000
_cell.length_c   1.000
_cell.angle_alpha   90.00
_cell.angle_beta   90.00
_cell.angle_gamma   90.00
#
_symmetry.space_group_name_H-M   'P 1'
#
loop_
_entity.id
_entity.type
_entity.pdbx_description
1 polymer ?
#
loop_
_entity_poly.entity_id
_entity_poly.type
_entity_poly.pdbx_seq_one_letter_code
_entity_poly.pdbx_strand_id
1 'polypeptide(L)'
;MRKLTTWLLIVALVVGGGYVLLRIRDFRQARAAFRNAVQSTVTALVERRDLDVVVTGKGTIQTKDKRTVRPGVAGTVTQVLVKEGDLVKAGSPLLVLENDTLSFQVEQARLDLALAEQALENMAGPAGTRAKAELALRQAELDLQSAREKLEALTVSSPIAGDLWEIHVDEGDSVKAGQVLATVADTSSYSVDARVRQADLKKLTIGHSVTIQPGGDMKPVYGKIERIGSEGISGSKGIEFPVKVSIDDPGTEIRSGMSVQVDCILRNGAKVSMSGTVVPKDRRDIVAEVAGTVKEIHVKEGSMVEAGDLIMTLEQSSVTIAYDQAVNAYESAKQTLESCDSQMEEQRLRVEQARVNAKDKDNAAAKLTVKSPVDGKVVSLSVEPGDEVTANETVAEVVVVSPLTVVIPVDELDVANLAVGQTAKVEVDAVPHKVFEGVVSKIAHEGKVQQGVTNFDVTIELEAEEVRLGMSAKATIAVSSKKGVLSVPVEAVTWEQDQAYVTKIEDGRTVRTRVKIGVQNDLYAEIATGLNEGDEIVVSGLSEYFDLRGLRVFAPRGAEQVRPR
;
A
#
# COMPACT_ATOMS: atom_id res chain seq x y z
N MET A 1 -99.49 94.59 -49.44
CA MET A 1 -98.15 94.02 -49.22
C MET A 1 -97.64 94.25 -47.78
N ARG A 2 -98.31 93.71 -46.75
CA ARG A 2 -97.91 93.88 -45.33
C ARG A 2 -98.02 92.61 -44.46
N LYS A 3 -98.38 91.46 -45.06
CA LYS A 3 -98.53 90.17 -44.35
C LYS A 3 -97.46 89.12 -44.70
N LEU A 4 -96.56 89.41 -45.65
CA LEU A 4 -95.51 88.47 -46.08
C LEU A 4 -94.16 88.71 -45.38
N THR A 5 -93.88 89.95 -44.95
CA THR A 5 -92.62 90.32 -44.29
C THR A 5 -92.55 89.87 -42.83
N THR A 6 -93.70 89.74 -42.16
CA THR A 6 -93.79 89.26 -40.76
C THR A 6 -93.55 87.76 -40.63
N TRP A 7 -93.84 86.96 -41.65
CA TRP A 7 -93.64 85.51 -41.60
C TRP A 7 -92.17 85.12 -41.85
N LEU A 8 -91.47 85.86 -42.71
CA LEU A 8 -90.04 85.65 -42.99
C LEU A 8 -89.13 85.98 -41.80
N LEU A 9 -89.49 86.96 -40.97
CA LEU A 9 -88.73 87.32 -39.76
C LEU A 9 -88.84 86.26 -38.65
N ILE A 10 -89.98 85.57 -38.55
CA ILE A 10 -90.20 84.52 -37.54
C ILE A 10 -89.44 83.25 -37.92
N VAL A 11 -89.40 82.89 -39.20
CA VAL A 11 -88.62 81.73 -39.67
C VAL A 11 -87.11 81.95 -39.50
N ALA A 12 -86.61 83.17 -39.76
CA ALA A 12 -85.21 83.50 -39.54
C ALA A 12 -84.79 83.43 -38.05
N LEU A 13 -85.68 83.78 -37.12
CA LEU A 13 -85.40 83.76 -35.68
C LEU A 13 -85.42 82.33 -35.10
N VAL A 14 -86.27 81.44 -35.65
CA VAL A 14 -86.32 80.02 -35.26
C VAL A 14 -85.10 79.25 -35.82
N VAL A 15 -84.67 79.55 -37.04
CA VAL A 15 -83.48 78.92 -37.64
C VAL A 15 -82.18 79.45 -37.01
N GLY A 16 -82.11 80.75 -36.71
CA GLY A 16 -80.97 81.35 -35.98
C GLY A 16 -80.88 80.90 -34.52
N GLY A 17 -82.02 80.77 -33.82
CA GLY A 17 -82.09 80.27 -32.44
C GLY A 17 -81.71 78.79 -32.33
N GLY A 18 -82.09 77.96 -33.31
CA GLY A 18 -81.70 76.54 -33.37
C GLY A 18 -80.20 76.33 -33.63
N TYR A 19 -79.58 77.17 -34.47
CA TYR A 19 -78.16 77.08 -34.79
C TYR A 19 -77.25 77.46 -33.61
N VAL A 20 -77.64 78.46 -32.81
CA VAL A 20 -76.90 78.87 -31.59
C VAL A 20 -77.04 77.85 -30.47
N LEU A 21 -78.19 77.19 -30.35
CA LEU A 21 -78.42 76.12 -29.36
C LEU A 21 -77.65 74.83 -29.66
N LEU A 22 -77.46 74.50 -30.95
CA LEU A 22 -76.65 73.36 -31.37
C LEU A 22 -75.14 73.60 -31.12
N ARG A 23 -74.64 74.82 -31.35
CA ARG A 23 -73.22 75.17 -31.08
C ARG A 23 -72.85 75.23 -29.60
N ILE A 24 -73.79 75.53 -28.70
CA ILE A 24 -73.55 75.51 -27.23
C ILE A 24 -73.52 74.06 -26.70
N ARG A 25 -74.13 73.10 -27.41
CA ARG A 25 -74.11 71.68 -27.05
C ARG A 25 -72.76 71.03 -27.41
N ASP A 26 -72.20 71.37 -28.56
CA ASP A 26 -70.89 70.84 -29.01
C ASP A 26 -69.71 71.37 -28.16
N PHE A 27 -69.82 72.59 -27.61
CA PHE A 27 -68.77 73.16 -26.74
C PHE A 27 -68.78 72.59 -25.31
N ARG A 28 -69.89 71.96 -24.86
CA ARG A 28 -69.94 71.22 -23.58
C ARG A 28 -69.36 69.82 -23.71
N GLN A 29 -69.44 69.19 -24.89
CA GLN A 29 -68.88 67.85 -25.09
C GLN A 29 -67.34 67.87 -25.23
N ALA A 30 -66.74 68.94 -25.76
CA ALA A 30 -65.28 69.08 -25.78
C ALA A 30 -64.65 69.40 -24.40
N ARG A 31 -65.41 69.98 -23.46
CA ARG A 31 -64.94 70.25 -22.07
C ARG A 31 -65.18 69.09 -21.09
N ALA A 32 -66.05 68.14 -21.44
CA ALA A 32 -66.24 66.89 -20.72
C ALA A 32 -65.19 65.83 -21.14
N ALA A 33 -64.77 65.83 -22.40
CA ALA A 33 -63.71 64.93 -22.89
C ALA A 33 -62.32 65.27 -22.33
N PHE A 34 -62.02 66.54 -22.00
CA PHE A 34 -60.73 66.92 -21.40
C PHE A 34 -60.69 66.81 -19.86
N ARG A 35 -61.85 66.67 -19.19
CA ARG A 35 -61.91 66.45 -17.73
C ARG A 35 -61.96 64.97 -17.35
N ASN A 36 -62.47 64.13 -18.25
CA ASN A 36 -62.56 62.68 -18.04
C ASN A 36 -61.34 61.89 -18.55
N ALA A 37 -60.33 62.55 -19.14
CA ALA A 37 -59.07 61.89 -19.51
C ALA A 37 -58.07 61.75 -18.33
N VAL A 38 -58.47 62.11 -17.11
CA VAL A 38 -57.61 62.06 -15.89
C VAL A 38 -58.14 61.09 -14.83
N GLN A 39 -59.28 60.41 -15.04
CA GLN A 39 -59.81 59.47 -14.07
C GLN A 39 -59.72 58.03 -14.58
N SER A 40 -58.59 57.40 -14.30
CA SER A 40 -58.42 56.02 -13.80
C SER A 40 -56.92 55.68 -13.76
N THR A 41 -56.08 56.60 -13.31
CA THR A 41 -54.65 56.32 -13.18
C THR A 41 -54.40 55.78 -11.78
N VAL A 42 -54.07 54.50 -11.71
CA VAL A 42 -53.65 53.80 -10.50
C VAL A 42 -52.26 54.29 -10.12
N THR A 43 -52.10 54.83 -8.92
CA THR A 43 -50.80 55.35 -8.45
C THR A 43 -50.23 54.49 -7.33
N ALA A 44 -48.92 54.32 -7.36
CA ALA A 44 -48.15 53.63 -6.33
C ALA A 44 -47.09 54.58 -5.76
N LEU A 45 -46.67 54.36 -4.51
CA LEU A 45 -45.55 55.07 -3.90
C LEU A 45 -44.28 54.25 -4.04
N VAL A 46 -43.16 54.92 -4.32
CA VAL A 46 -41.83 54.31 -4.26
C VAL A 46 -41.46 54.08 -2.80
N GLU A 47 -41.39 52.83 -2.37
CA GLU A 47 -41.06 52.46 -1.00
C GLU A 47 -39.82 51.56 -0.96
N ARG A 48 -39.08 51.65 0.15
CA ARG A 48 -38.01 50.69 0.44
C ARG A 48 -38.59 49.37 0.87
N ARG A 49 -38.19 48.28 0.20
CA ARG A 49 -38.58 46.92 0.53
C ARG A 49 -37.41 45.96 0.37
N ASP A 50 -37.50 44.86 1.09
CA ASP A 50 -36.62 43.72 0.86
C ASP A 50 -37.14 42.98 -0.37
N LEU A 51 -36.28 42.81 -1.38
CA LEU A 51 -36.62 42.14 -2.63
C LEU A 51 -35.89 40.80 -2.69
N ASP A 52 -36.66 39.73 -2.57
CA ASP A 52 -36.20 38.36 -2.80
C ASP A 52 -36.55 37.94 -4.23
N VAL A 53 -35.52 37.57 -4.99
CA VAL A 53 -35.63 36.92 -6.29
C VAL A 53 -35.54 35.42 -6.06
N VAL A 54 -36.60 34.71 -6.42
CA VAL A 54 -36.70 33.27 -6.22
C VAL A 54 -37.00 32.58 -7.54
N VAL A 55 -36.44 31.39 -7.71
CA VAL A 55 -36.78 30.49 -8.80
C VAL A 55 -37.60 29.35 -8.21
N THR A 56 -38.75 29.07 -8.81
CA THR A 56 -39.66 28.04 -8.32
C THR A 56 -39.83 26.95 -9.37
N GLY A 57 -39.70 25.70 -8.95
CA GLY A 57 -39.97 24.54 -9.80
C GLY A 57 -40.79 23.49 -9.06
N LYS A 58 -41.53 22.68 -9.82
CA LYS A 58 -42.21 21.50 -9.30
C LYS A 58 -41.45 20.26 -9.75
N GLY A 59 -41.19 19.36 -8.81
CA GLY A 59 -40.42 18.15 -9.02
C GLY A 59 -40.99 16.97 -8.25
N THR A 60 -40.31 15.85 -8.35
CA THR A 60 -40.61 14.65 -7.55
C THR A 60 -39.47 14.36 -6.59
N ILE A 61 -39.81 13.88 -5.41
CA ILE A 61 -38.86 13.40 -4.41
C ILE A 61 -38.28 12.08 -4.91
N GLN A 62 -36.98 12.03 -5.01
CA GLN A 62 -36.19 10.88 -5.42
C GLN A 62 -35.19 10.53 -4.32
N THR A 63 -34.61 9.34 -4.46
CA THR A 63 -33.49 8.92 -3.63
C THR A 63 -32.19 9.40 -4.24
N LYS A 64 -31.19 9.61 -3.40
CA LYS A 64 -29.83 9.85 -3.84
C LYS A 64 -29.20 8.62 -4.51
N ASP A 65 -29.45 7.42 -3.98
CA ASP A 65 -28.95 6.17 -4.56
C ASP A 65 -29.95 5.02 -4.32
N LYS A 66 -30.05 4.12 -5.30
CA LYS A 66 -30.86 2.90 -5.26
C LYS A 66 -29.99 1.74 -5.70
N ARG A 67 -29.85 0.72 -4.85
CA ARG A 67 -29.05 -0.47 -5.11
C ARG A 67 -29.91 -1.71 -5.08
N THR A 68 -29.84 -2.49 -6.16
CA THR A 68 -30.37 -3.85 -6.21
C THR A 68 -29.38 -4.79 -5.53
N VAL A 69 -29.87 -5.56 -4.57
CA VAL A 69 -29.10 -6.62 -3.91
C VAL A 69 -29.28 -7.90 -4.70
N ARG A 70 -28.16 -8.54 -5.00
CA ARG A 70 -28.11 -9.78 -5.77
C ARG A 70 -27.19 -10.79 -5.10
N PRO A 71 -27.58 -12.06 -4.94
CA PRO A 71 -26.70 -13.10 -4.41
C PRO A 71 -25.49 -13.30 -5.32
N GLY A 72 -24.33 -13.49 -4.72
CA GLY A 72 -23.11 -13.82 -5.46
C GLY A 72 -22.99 -15.30 -5.81
N VAL A 73 -23.81 -16.15 -5.20
CA VAL A 73 -23.86 -17.60 -5.36
C VAL A 73 -25.32 -18.07 -5.34
N ALA A 74 -25.61 -19.21 -5.98
CA ALA A 74 -26.92 -19.83 -5.92
C ALA A 74 -27.11 -20.60 -4.61
N GLY A 75 -28.35 -20.75 -4.15
CA GLY A 75 -28.68 -21.53 -2.96
C GLY A 75 -30.16 -21.41 -2.57
N THR A 76 -30.56 -22.16 -1.55
CA THR A 76 -31.91 -22.10 -0.97
C THR A 76 -31.92 -21.11 0.19
N VAL A 77 -32.93 -20.23 0.26
CA VAL A 77 -33.08 -19.26 1.34
C VAL A 77 -33.50 -19.99 2.61
N THR A 78 -32.64 -20.01 3.64
CA THR A 78 -32.97 -20.62 4.94
C THR A 78 -33.59 -19.62 5.89
N GLN A 79 -33.09 -18.38 5.87
CA GLN A 79 -33.55 -17.34 6.76
C GLN A 79 -33.50 -15.97 6.09
N VAL A 80 -34.61 -15.25 6.23
CA VAL A 80 -34.70 -13.82 5.94
C VAL A 80 -34.54 -13.06 7.27
N LEU A 81 -33.56 -12.16 7.34
CA LEU A 81 -33.18 -11.44 8.56
C LEU A 81 -33.79 -10.03 8.65
N VAL A 82 -34.34 -9.52 7.56
CA VAL A 82 -34.90 -8.17 7.46
C VAL A 82 -36.29 -8.20 6.84
N LYS A 83 -37.07 -7.16 7.08
CA LYS A 83 -38.38 -6.95 6.46
C LYS A 83 -38.37 -5.70 5.60
N GLU A 84 -39.34 -5.61 4.70
CA GLU A 84 -39.59 -4.38 3.96
C GLU A 84 -39.84 -3.23 4.94
N GLY A 85 -39.13 -2.13 4.71
CA GLY A 85 -39.15 -0.96 5.57
C GLY A 85 -38.08 -0.92 6.66
N ASP A 86 -37.28 -1.97 6.85
CA ASP A 86 -36.20 -1.95 7.83
C ASP A 86 -35.02 -1.06 7.39
N LEU A 87 -34.39 -0.39 8.36
CA LEU A 87 -33.15 0.35 8.18
C LEU A 87 -31.96 -0.59 8.34
N VAL A 88 -31.10 -0.63 7.33
CA VAL A 88 -29.92 -1.50 7.27
C VAL A 88 -28.66 -0.67 7.01
N LYS A 89 -27.54 -1.10 7.60
CA LYS A 89 -26.23 -0.55 7.30
C LYS A 89 -25.54 -1.35 6.20
N ALA A 90 -24.61 -0.75 5.48
CA ALA A 90 -23.71 -1.43 4.56
C ALA A 90 -23.02 -2.60 5.28
N GLY A 91 -23.04 -3.78 4.65
CA GLY A 91 -22.53 -5.02 5.21
C GLY A 91 -23.48 -5.76 6.17
N SER A 92 -24.64 -5.19 6.52
CA SER A 92 -25.63 -5.88 7.36
C SER A 92 -26.21 -7.07 6.60
N PRO A 93 -26.35 -8.25 7.25
CA PRO A 93 -26.91 -9.43 6.61
C PRO A 93 -28.41 -9.25 6.40
N LEU A 94 -28.88 -9.53 5.19
CA LEU A 94 -30.30 -9.42 4.80
C LEU A 94 -30.97 -10.79 4.77
N LEU A 95 -30.26 -11.79 4.23
CA LEU A 95 -30.72 -13.17 4.19
C LEU A 95 -29.53 -14.14 4.19
N VAL A 96 -29.83 -15.38 4.55
CA VAL A 96 -28.88 -16.49 4.59
C VAL A 96 -29.35 -17.55 3.61
N LEU A 97 -28.40 -17.98 2.77
CA LEU A 97 -28.56 -19.07 1.82
C LEU A 97 -27.87 -20.32 2.34
N GLU A 98 -28.41 -21.47 1.97
CA GLU A 98 -27.77 -22.76 2.15
C GLU A 98 -27.48 -23.38 0.77
N ASN A 99 -26.32 -24.00 0.65
CA ASN A 99 -25.92 -24.70 -0.55
C ASN A 99 -25.05 -25.90 -0.16
N ASP A 100 -25.67 -27.08 -0.10
CA ASP A 100 -25.02 -28.33 0.29
C ASP A 100 -23.83 -28.64 -0.60
N THR A 101 -23.96 -28.42 -1.92
CA THR A 101 -22.89 -28.67 -2.88
C THR A 101 -21.67 -27.79 -2.60
N LEU A 102 -21.89 -26.51 -2.29
CA LEU A 102 -20.80 -25.59 -1.97
C LEU A 102 -20.16 -25.94 -0.62
N SER A 103 -20.96 -26.30 0.38
CA SER A 103 -20.45 -26.72 1.69
C SER A 103 -19.53 -27.95 1.57
N PHE A 104 -19.94 -28.94 0.78
CA PHE A 104 -19.14 -30.12 0.50
C PHE A 104 -17.85 -29.77 -0.27
N GLN A 105 -17.92 -28.86 -1.25
CA GLN A 105 -16.74 -28.40 -1.98
C GLN A 105 -15.74 -27.65 -1.08
N VAL A 106 -16.21 -26.87 -0.10
CA VAL A 106 -15.34 -26.21 0.89
C VAL A 106 -14.62 -27.25 1.74
N GLU A 107 -15.35 -28.22 2.27
CA GLU A 107 -14.77 -29.28 3.11
C GLU A 107 -13.76 -30.12 2.33
N GLN A 108 -14.08 -30.50 1.10
CA GLN A 108 -13.16 -31.20 0.20
C GLN A 108 -11.90 -30.37 -0.08
N ALA A 109 -12.04 -29.09 -0.42
CA ALA A 109 -10.88 -28.24 -0.73
C ALA A 109 -9.98 -28.02 0.51
N ARG A 110 -10.56 -27.94 1.70
CA ARG A 110 -9.81 -27.85 2.97
C ARG A 110 -9.09 -29.16 3.30
N LEU A 111 -9.73 -30.31 3.04
CA LEU A 111 -9.10 -31.61 3.20
C LEU A 111 -7.92 -31.78 2.24
N ASP A 112 -8.10 -31.39 0.97
CA ASP A 112 -7.04 -31.42 -0.04
C ASP A 112 -5.85 -30.53 0.36
N LEU A 113 -6.11 -29.34 0.90
CA LEU A 113 -5.07 -28.47 1.47
C LEU A 113 -4.34 -29.15 2.63
N ALA A 114 -5.08 -29.71 3.59
CA ALA A 114 -4.49 -30.38 4.75
C ALA A 114 -3.63 -31.58 4.34
N LEU A 115 -4.09 -32.38 3.36
CA LEU A 115 -3.33 -33.50 2.82
C LEU A 115 -2.06 -33.03 2.09
N ALA A 116 -2.14 -31.94 1.32
CA ALA A 116 -0.98 -31.37 0.65
C ALA A 116 0.06 -30.83 1.64
N GLU A 117 -0.37 -30.13 2.68
CA GLU A 117 0.48 -29.60 3.75
C GLU A 117 1.14 -30.74 4.54
N GLN A 118 0.39 -31.80 4.90
CA GLN A 118 0.94 -32.98 5.56
C GLN A 118 2.00 -33.69 4.71
N ALA A 119 1.78 -33.80 3.40
CA ALA A 119 2.74 -34.42 2.50
C ALA A 119 4.03 -33.58 2.39
N LEU A 120 3.93 -32.24 2.38
CA LEU A 120 5.09 -31.35 2.43
C LEU A 120 5.86 -31.50 3.75
N GLU A 121 5.15 -31.58 4.88
CA GLU A 121 5.74 -31.79 6.20
C GLU A 121 6.49 -33.13 6.28
N ASN A 122 5.91 -34.21 5.74
CA ASN A 122 6.55 -35.51 5.69
C ASN A 122 7.87 -35.50 4.89
N MET A 123 8.01 -34.58 3.93
CA MET A 123 9.25 -34.41 3.15
C MET A 123 10.26 -33.51 3.87
N ALA A 124 9.79 -32.42 4.49
CA ALA A 124 10.61 -31.38 5.12
C ALA A 124 11.02 -31.69 6.56
N GLY A 125 10.30 -32.57 7.26
CA GLY A 125 10.50 -32.85 8.68
C GLY A 125 11.86 -33.50 8.99
N PRO A 126 12.25 -33.59 10.28
CA PRO A 126 13.56 -34.12 10.70
C PRO A 126 13.81 -35.58 10.32
N ALA A 127 12.74 -36.36 10.12
CA ALA A 127 12.79 -37.74 9.63
C ALA A 127 12.34 -37.86 8.16
N GLY A 128 12.15 -36.74 7.48
CA GLY A 128 11.65 -36.64 6.11
C GLY A 128 12.69 -37.00 5.05
N THR A 129 12.23 -37.06 3.81
CA THR A 129 13.06 -37.46 2.66
C THR A 129 14.26 -36.55 2.47
N ARG A 130 14.10 -35.23 2.65
CA ARG A 130 15.20 -34.26 2.53
C ARG A 130 16.26 -34.47 3.60
N ALA A 131 15.86 -34.60 4.86
CA ALA A 131 16.80 -34.82 5.96
C ALA A 131 17.63 -36.11 5.77
N LYS A 132 17.01 -37.17 5.23
CA LYS A 132 17.72 -38.41 4.86
C LYS A 132 18.72 -38.19 3.72
N ALA A 133 18.35 -37.43 2.70
CA ALA A 133 19.24 -37.11 1.58
C ALA A 133 20.42 -36.22 2.03
N GLU A 134 20.18 -35.23 2.90
CA GLU A 134 21.23 -34.38 3.49
C GLU A 134 22.20 -35.21 4.34
N LEU A 135 21.69 -36.15 5.13
CA LEU A 135 22.54 -37.05 5.92
C LEU A 135 23.37 -37.99 5.03
N ALA A 136 22.79 -38.50 3.94
CA ALA A 136 23.51 -39.32 2.97
C ALA A 136 24.62 -38.53 2.26
N LEU A 137 24.36 -37.28 1.87
CA LEU A 137 25.37 -36.38 1.30
C LEU A 137 26.51 -36.14 2.28
N ARG A 138 26.17 -35.82 3.54
CA ARG A 138 27.16 -35.61 4.59
C ARG A 138 28.03 -36.85 4.84
N GLN A 139 27.43 -38.05 4.80
CA GLN A 139 28.20 -39.28 4.93
C GLN A 139 29.15 -39.46 3.73
N ALA A 140 28.67 -39.23 2.51
CA ALA A 140 29.49 -39.32 1.31
C ALA A 140 30.63 -38.28 1.29
N GLU A 141 30.40 -37.06 1.83
CA GLU A 141 31.44 -36.05 2.02
C GLU A 141 32.54 -36.52 2.97
N LEU A 142 32.17 -37.13 4.11
CA LEU A 142 33.14 -37.69 5.06
C LEU A 142 33.93 -38.85 4.44
N ASP A 143 33.25 -39.72 3.68
CA ASP A 143 33.89 -40.83 3.00
C ASP A 143 34.88 -40.32 1.93
N LEU A 144 34.48 -39.32 1.15
CA LEU A 144 35.35 -38.64 0.17
C LEU A 144 36.55 -37.97 0.83
N GLN A 145 36.34 -37.27 1.95
CA GLN A 145 37.43 -36.67 2.72
C GLN A 145 38.41 -37.74 3.17
N SER A 146 37.92 -38.84 3.75
CA SER A 146 38.79 -39.92 4.23
C SER A 146 39.54 -40.63 3.09
N ALA A 147 38.92 -40.76 1.92
CA ALA A 147 39.55 -41.36 0.74
C ALA A 147 40.61 -40.43 0.16
N ARG A 148 40.36 -39.11 0.16
CA ARG A 148 41.30 -38.09 -0.25
C ARG A 148 42.53 -38.04 0.66
N GLU A 149 42.33 -38.07 1.98
CA GLU A 149 43.43 -38.11 2.95
C GLU A 149 44.34 -39.33 2.70
N LYS A 150 43.75 -40.51 2.40
CA LYS A 150 44.53 -41.70 2.04
C LYS A 150 45.26 -41.58 0.70
N LEU A 151 44.69 -40.84 -0.26
CA LEU A 151 45.33 -40.57 -1.54
C LEU A 151 46.52 -39.61 -1.37
N GLU A 152 46.37 -38.57 -0.56
CA GLU A 152 47.44 -37.63 -0.21
C GLU A 152 48.54 -38.33 0.61
N ALA A 153 48.17 -39.29 1.47
CA ALA A 153 49.12 -40.13 2.22
C ALA A 153 50.00 -41.03 1.35
N LEU A 154 49.68 -41.22 0.06
CA LEU A 154 50.56 -41.90 -0.89
C LEU A 154 51.77 -41.03 -1.28
N THR A 155 51.71 -39.71 -1.11
CA THR A 155 52.87 -38.84 -1.31
C THR A 155 53.59 -38.61 0.01
N VAL A 156 54.76 -39.24 0.14
CA VAL A 156 55.55 -39.21 1.35
C VAL A 156 56.48 -37.99 1.31
N SER A 157 56.28 -37.08 2.25
CA SER A 157 57.05 -35.83 2.36
C SER A 157 57.85 -35.75 3.65
N SER A 158 58.87 -34.88 3.68
CA SER A 158 59.69 -34.68 4.87
C SER A 158 58.96 -33.85 5.94
N PRO A 159 58.82 -34.31 7.19
CA PRO A 159 58.18 -33.53 8.26
C PRO A 159 59.09 -32.42 8.84
N ILE A 160 60.40 -32.49 8.58
CA ILE A 160 61.41 -31.54 9.07
C ILE A 160 62.40 -31.20 7.95
N ALA A 161 63.06 -30.05 8.07
CA ALA A 161 64.22 -29.75 7.22
C ALA A 161 65.47 -30.45 7.76
N GLY A 162 66.31 -31.00 6.88
CA GLY A 162 67.51 -31.73 7.27
C GLY A 162 68.11 -32.55 6.13
N ASP A 163 69.11 -33.38 6.46
CA ASP A 163 69.71 -34.31 5.51
C ASP A 163 68.95 -35.65 5.54
N LEU A 164 68.63 -36.17 4.35
CA LEU A 164 68.08 -37.52 4.19
C LEU A 164 69.17 -38.55 4.44
N TRP A 165 69.10 -39.25 5.58
CA TRP A 165 70.22 -40.05 6.06
C TRP A 165 70.25 -41.44 5.44
N GLU A 166 69.12 -42.14 5.50
CA GLU A 166 68.99 -43.53 5.06
C GLU A 166 67.58 -43.75 4.53
N ILE A 167 67.47 -44.34 3.35
CA ILE A 167 66.23 -44.78 2.74
C ILE A 167 66.18 -46.30 2.92
N HIS A 168 65.10 -46.80 3.52
CA HIS A 168 64.95 -48.21 3.92
C HIS A 168 64.19 -49.05 2.88
N VAL A 169 63.84 -48.47 1.72
CA VAL A 169 62.99 -49.07 0.69
C VAL A 169 63.51 -48.73 -0.70
N ASP A 170 63.38 -49.66 -1.64
CA ASP A 170 63.74 -49.47 -3.05
C ASP A 170 62.49 -49.28 -3.94
N GLU A 171 62.70 -48.77 -5.15
CA GLU A 171 61.63 -48.68 -6.15
C GLU A 171 61.07 -50.08 -6.50
N GLY A 172 59.74 -50.22 -6.45
CA GLY A 172 59.05 -51.50 -6.63
C GLY A 172 58.78 -52.28 -5.34
N ASP A 173 59.31 -51.85 -4.18
CA ASP A 173 59.04 -52.51 -2.91
C ASP A 173 57.62 -52.27 -2.40
N SER A 174 57.05 -53.27 -1.74
CA SER A 174 55.75 -53.16 -1.08
C SER A 174 55.93 -52.81 0.40
N VAL A 175 55.28 -51.74 0.83
CA VAL A 175 55.38 -51.17 2.17
C VAL A 175 54.06 -51.28 2.92
N LYS A 176 54.15 -51.48 4.24
CA LYS A 176 52.98 -51.53 5.13
C LYS A 176 52.80 -50.20 5.85
N ALA A 177 51.56 -49.86 6.22
CA ALA A 177 51.30 -48.72 7.09
C ALA A 177 52.10 -48.85 8.41
N GLY A 178 52.77 -47.77 8.80
CA GLY A 178 53.68 -47.69 9.95
C GLY A 178 55.11 -48.18 9.69
N GLN A 179 55.42 -48.69 8.49
CA GLN A 179 56.79 -49.06 8.13
C GLN A 179 57.65 -47.81 7.95
N VAL A 180 58.84 -47.80 8.53
CA VAL A 180 59.84 -46.73 8.29
C VAL A 180 60.33 -46.82 6.85
N LEU A 181 60.19 -45.73 6.12
CA LEU A 181 60.59 -45.60 4.72
C LEU A 181 61.94 -44.88 4.59
N ALA A 182 62.14 -43.83 5.38
CA ALA A 182 63.38 -43.07 5.38
C ALA A 182 63.60 -42.39 6.73
N THR A 183 64.81 -41.95 7.00
CA THR A 183 65.13 -41.15 8.18
C THR A 183 65.74 -39.82 7.78
N VAL A 184 65.18 -38.72 8.27
CA VAL A 184 65.72 -37.37 8.10
C VAL A 184 66.28 -36.88 9.42
N ALA A 185 67.46 -36.28 9.37
CA ALA A 185 68.09 -35.66 10.53
C ALA A 185 68.37 -34.18 10.27
N ASP A 186 67.96 -33.34 11.22
CA ASP A 186 68.35 -31.94 11.25
C ASP A 186 69.82 -31.86 11.68
N THR A 187 70.70 -31.69 10.69
CA THR A 187 72.15 -31.54 10.84
C THR A 187 72.58 -30.08 10.97
N SER A 188 71.63 -29.12 11.00
CA SER A 188 71.94 -27.69 11.17
C SER A 188 72.65 -27.40 12.50
N SER A 189 72.45 -28.26 13.49
CA SER A 189 73.17 -28.26 14.75
C SER A 189 73.28 -29.68 15.30
N TYR A 190 74.34 -29.94 16.05
CA TYR A 190 74.54 -31.21 16.73
C TYR A 190 74.45 -31.00 18.24
N SER A 191 74.09 -32.05 18.96
CA SER A 191 74.15 -32.10 20.40
C SER A 191 74.90 -33.35 20.86
N VAL A 192 75.40 -33.33 22.08
CA VAL A 192 76.04 -34.50 22.68
C VAL A 192 75.18 -34.98 23.83
N ASP A 193 74.75 -36.24 23.74
CA ASP A 193 74.17 -36.96 24.86
C ASP A 193 75.31 -37.57 25.66
N ALA A 194 75.70 -36.88 26.72
CA ALA A 194 76.77 -37.28 27.61
C ALA A 194 76.23 -37.81 28.94
N ARG A 195 77.04 -38.61 29.65
CA ARG A 195 76.68 -39.15 30.96
C ARG A 195 77.64 -38.62 32.03
N VAL A 196 77.08 -38.05 33.10
CA VAL A 196 77.85 -37.58 34.27
C VAL A 196 77.57 -38.47 35.47
N ARG A 197 78.59 -38.75 36.28
CA ARG A 197 78.43 -39.50 37.54
C ARG A 197 77.73 -38.65 38.60
N GLN A 198 76.95 -39.31 39.47
CA GLN A 198 76.26 -38.67 40.59
C GLN A 198 77.19 -37.83 41.50
N ALA A 199 78.43 -38.27 41.72
CA ALA A 199 79.41 -37.56 42.55
C ALA A 199 79.81 -36.18 42.01
N ASP A 200 79.72 -36.00 40.69
CA ASP A 200 80.09 -34.76 39.99
C ASP A 200 78.87 -33.93 39.55
N LEU A 201 77.66 -34.49 39.69
CA LEU A 201 76.39 -33.83 39.34
C LEU A 201 76.20 -32.48 40.05
N LYS A 202 76.51 -32.40 41.35
CA LYS A 202 76.38 -31.16 42.15
C LYS A 202 77.32 -30.04 41.70
N LYS A 203 78.35 -30.36 40.91
CA LYS A 203 79.35 -29.41 40.44
C LYS A 203 78.96 -28.80 39.08
N LEU A 204 78.06 -29.44 38.34
CA LEU A 204 77.59 -28.97 37.04
C LEU A 204 76.36 -28.10 37.18
N THR A 205 76.23 -27.09 36.31
CA THR A 205 75.04 -26.24 36.23
C THR A 205 74.72 -25.96 34.77
N ILE A 206 73.44 -25.83 34.44
CA ILE A 206 72.99 -25.50 33.09
C ILE A 206 73.64 -24.18 32.64
N GLY A 207 74.11 -24.13 31.39
CA GLY A 207 74.80 -22.98 30.80
C GLY A 207 76.33 -22.97 30.96
N HIS A 208 76.94 -23.95 31.64
CA HIS A 208 78.40 -24.06 31.68
C HIS A 208 78.98 -24.36 30.31
N SER A 209 80.03 -23.61 29.94
CA SER A 209 80.83 -23.91 28.76
C SER A 209 81.59 -25.21 28.95
N VAL A 210 81.56 -26.06 27.94
CA VAL A 210 82.26 -27.34 27.91
C VAL A 210 83.09 -27.43 26.64
N THR A 211 84.20 -28.15 26.75
CA THR A 211 85.05 -28.49 25.61
C THR A 211 84.75 -29.92 25.22
N ILE A 212 84.33 -30.12 23.99
CA ILE A 212 83.97 -31.40 23.39
C ILE A 212 85.15 -31.83 22.55
N GLN A 213 85.81 -32.90 22.95
CA GLN A 213 86.95 -33.48 22.25
C GLN A 213 86.48 -34.72 21.48
N PRO A 214 86.38 -34.66 20.14
CA PRO A 214 86.18 -35.85 19.33
C PRO A 214 87.41 -36.76 19.40
N GLY A 215 87.20 -38.08 19.29
CA GLY A 215 88.30 -39.03 19.29
C GLY A 215 89.29 -38.81 18.13
N GLY A 216 90.58 -39.06 18.38
CA GLY A 216 91.66 -38.86 17.40
C GLY A 216 92.34 -37.49 17.52
N ASP A 217 92.98 -37.04 16.43
CA ASP A 217 93.74 -35.77 16.34
C ASP A 217 92.85 -34.55 15.98
N MET A 218 91.54 -34.67 16.17
CA MET A 218 90.57 -33.63 15.80
C MET A 218 90.61 -32.44 16.76
N LYS A 219 90.26 -31.25 16.26
CA LYS A 219 90.24 -30.04 17.09
C LYS A 219 89.10 -30.10 18.12
N PRO A 220 89.33 -29.62 19.36
CA PRO A 220 88.26 -29.48 20.34
C PRO A 220 87.22 -28.47 19.87
N VAL A 221 85.96 -28.81 20.04
CA VAL A 221 84.81 -27.96 19.74
C VAL A 221 84.18 -27.48 21.05
N TYR A 222 83.57 -26.31 21.03
CA TYR A 222 82.96 -25.71 22.22
C TYR A 222 81.44 -25.86 22.19
N GLY A 223 80.89 -26.02 23.39
CA GLY A 223 79.46 -26.16 23.59
C GLY A 223 79.03 -25.72 24.97
N LYS A 224 77.74 -25.88 25.26
CA LYS A 224 77.16 -25.55 26.57
C LYS A 224 76.28 -26.67 27.09
N ILE A 225 76.25 -26.83 28.40
CA ILE A 225 75.30 -27.75 29.05
C ILE A 225 73.90 -27.17 28.90
N GLU A 226 73.08 -27.80 28.07
CA GLU A 226 71.70 -27.38 27.79
C GLU A 226 70.74 -27.93 28.84
N ARG A 227 70.91 -29.21 29.20
CA ARG A 227 70.03 -29.88 30.16
C ARG A 227 70.77 -30.95 30.94
N ILE A 228 70.48 -31.04 32.23
CA ILE A 228 70.90 -32.14 33.09
C ILE A 228 69.63 -32.89 33.49
N GLY A 229 69.57 -34.20 33.22
CA GLY A 229 68.45 -35.05 33.58
C GLY A 229 68.29 -35.16 35.10
N SER A 230 67.05 -35.21 35.56
CA SER A 230 66.69 -35.37 36.98
C SER A 230 66.67 -36.82 37.44
N GLU A 231 66.65 -37.79 36.52
CA GLU A 231 66.63 -39.22 36.80
C GLU A 231 67.99 -39.84 36.53
N GLY A 232 68.49 -40.61 37.49
CA GLY A 232 69.75 -41.33 37.40
C GLY A 232 69.56 -42.72 36.80
N ILE A 233 70.41 -43.07 35.84
CA ILE A 233 70.44 -44.35 35.17
C ILE A 233 71.62 -45.15 35.74
N SER A 234 71.42 -46.45 36.00
CA SER A 234 72.50 -47.32 36.49
C SER A 234 73.52 -47.57 35.37
N GLY A 235 74.73 -47.00 35.50
CA GLY A 235 75.84 -47.16 34.56
C GLY A 235 76.89 -48.17 35.03
N SER A 236 77.91 -48.40 34.20
CA SER A 236 79.02 -49.34 34.49
C SER A 236 79.95 -48.88 35.62
N LYS A 237 79.83 -47.62 36.06
CA LYS A 237 80.68 -46.98 37.09
C LYS A 237 79.85 -46.31 38.20
N GLY A 238 78.62 -46.74 38.43
CA GLY A 238 77.68 -46.20 39.42
C GLY A 238 76.46 -45.53 38.78
N ILE A 239 75.72 -44.73 39.56
CA ILE A 239 74.55 -43.97 39.06
C ILE A 239 75.07 -42.79 38.23
N GLU A 240 74.62 -42.72 36.98
CA GLU A 240 74.96 -41.68 36.01
C GLU A 240 73.71 -40.93 35.56
N PHE A 241 73.82 -39.62 35.37
CA PHE A 241 72.72 -38.77 34.92
C PHE A 241 72.97 -38.37 33.46
N PRO A 242 71.94 -38.41 32.59
CA PRO A 242 72.06 -37.97 31.22
C PRO A 242 72.18 -36.43 31.19
N VAL A 243 73.13 -35.92 30.42
CA VAL A 243 73.38 -34.50 30.22
C VAL A 243 73.40 -34.23 28.73
N LYS A 244 72.54 -33.33 28.27
CA LYS A 244 72.51 -32.87 26.90
C LYS A 244 73.35 -31.60 26.77
N VAL A 245 74.27 -31.61 25.81
CA VAL A 245 75.19 -30.51 25.55
C VAL A 245 74.97 -30.02 24.12
N SER A 246 74.71 -28.73 23.94
CA SER A 246 74.63 -28.11 22.62
C SER A 246 76.03 -27.89 22.06
N ILE A 247 76.24 -28.13 20.77
CA ILE A 247 77.46 -27.76 20.06
C ILE A 247 77.23 -26.40 19.38
N ASP A 248 78.05 -25.40 19.71
CA ASP A 248 77.84 -24.02 19.23
C ASP A 248 78.28 -23.85 17.76
N ASP A 249 79.32 -24.57 17.32
CA ASP A 249 79.78 -24.64 15.91
C ASP A 249 80.36 -26.04 15.63
N PRO A 250 79.60 -26.96 15.04
CA PRO A 250 80.04 -28.35 14.84
C PRO A 250 81.17 -28.50 13.81
N GLY A 251 81.42 -27.49 12.96
CA GLY A 251 82.31 -27.62 11.81
C GLY A 251 81.86 -28.72 10.82
N THR A 252 82.70 -29.05 9.84
CA THR A 252 82.43 -30.12 8.84
C THR A 252 82.92 -31.50 9.29
N GLU A 253 83.61 -31.56 10.42
CA GLU A 253 84.37 -32.71 10.89
C GLU A 253 83.61 -33.55 11.93
N ILE A 254 82.72 -32.94 12.72
CA ILE A 254 81.88 -33.67 13.67
C ILE A 254 80.75 -34.37 12.91
N ARG A 255 80.64 -35.69 13.09
CA ARG A 255 79.54 -36.50 12.56
C ARG A 255 78.73 -37.11 13.70
N SER A 256 77.45 -37.31 13.47
CA SER A 256 76.62 -38.05 14.42
C SER A 256 77.14 -39.48 14.62
N GLY A 257 76.99 -40.01 15.83
CA GLY A 257 77.50 -41.32 16.25
C GLY A 257 78.96 -41.30 16.73
N MET A 258 79.68 -40.19 16.57
CA MET A 258 81.02 -40.04 17.12
C MET A 258 80.99 -40.07 18.66
N SER A 259 81.88 -40.87 19.25
CA SER A 259 82.14 -40.82 20.69
C SER A 259 83.04 -39.63 21.00
N VAL A 260 82.57 -38.78 21.89
CA VAL A 260 83.26 -37.55 22.30
C VAL A 260 83.48 -37.54 23.79
N GLN A 261 84.59 -36.95 24.22
CA GLN A 261 84.83 -36.63 25.61
C GLN A 261 84.44 -35.18 25.86
N VAL A 262 83.45 -34.97 26.72
CA VAL A 262 83.00 -33.64 27.13
C VAL A 262 83.69 -33.30 28.44
N ASP A 263 84.54 -32.28 28.40
CA ASP A 263 85.27 -31.77 29.53
C ASP A 263 84.67 -30.44 29.98
N CYS A 264 84.11 -30.41 31.18
CA CYS A 264 83.64 -29.19 31.82
C CYS A 264 84.74 -28.66 32.77
N ILE A 265 85.21 -27.44 32.51
CA ILE A 265 86.13 -26.74 33.40
C ILE A 265 85.32 -25.85 34.35
N LEU A 266 85.34 -26.18 35.63
CA LEU A 266 84.62 -25.46 36.67
C LEU A 266 85.36 -24.16 37.05
N ARG A 267 84.66 -23.18 37.64
CA ARG A 267 85.23 -21.87 38.04
C ARG A 267 86.43 -21.98 39.00
N ASN A 268 86.60 -23.11 39.67
CA ASN A 268 87.70 -23.42 40.59
C ASN A 268 88.86 -24.19 39.93
N GLY A 269 88.86 -24.36 38.60
CA GLY A 269 89.89 -25.08 37.84
C GLY A 269 89.76 -26.60 37.86
N ALA A 270 88.78 -27.17 38.56
CA ALA A 270 88.53 -28.61 38.54
C ALA A 270 87.88 -29.05 37.23
N LYS A 271 88.36 -30.16 36.66
CA LYS A 271 87.90 -30.73 35.39
C LYS A 271 86.95 -31.89 35.65
N VAL A 272 85.74 -31.83 35.10
CA VAL A 272 84.79 -32.94 35.08
C VAL A 272 84.71 -33.47 33.67
N SER A 273 85.15 -34.72 33.48
CA SER A 273 85.14 -35.39 32.18
C SER A 273 83.95 -36.34 32.09
N MET A 274 83.22 -36.24 30.98
CA MET A 274 82.05 -37.03 30.67
C MET A 274 82.24 -37.66 29.29
N SER A 275 81.78 -38.89 29.10
CA SER A 275 81.73 -39.51 27.78
C SER A 275 80.33 -39.36 27.22
N GLY A 276 80.22 -39.02 25.95
CA GLY A 276 78.94 -38.91 25.26
C GLY A 276 79.05 -39.26 23.79
N THR A 277 77.89 -39.34 23.14
CA THR A 277 77.78 -39.55 21.69
C THR A 277 77.14 -38.34 21.05
N VAL A 278 77.68 -37.91 19.91
CA VAL A 278 77.09 -36.85 19.09
C VAL A 278 75.80 -37.37 18.46
N VAL A 279 74.72 -36.61 18.58
CA VAL A 279 73.43 -36.86 17.96
C VAL A 279 72.97 -35.58 17.23
N PRO A 280 72.27 -35.69 16.09
CA PRO A 280 71.69 -34.53 15.43
C PRO A 280 70.68 -33.84 16.35
N LYS A 281 70.38 -32.57 16.06
CA LYS A 281 69.44 -31.78 16.88
C LYS A 281 68.06 -32.44 16.95
N ASP A 282 67.55 -32.85 15.80
CA ASP A 282 66.31 -33.61 15.66
C ASP A 282 66.55 -34.75 14.65
N ARG A 283 65.90 -35.88 14.90
CA ARG A 283 65.93 -37.05 14.01
C ARG A 283 64.51 -37.59 13.93
N ARG A 284 63.98 -37.68 12.73
CA ARG A 284 62.64 -38.20 12.48
C ARG A 284 62.67 -39.32 11.47
N ASP A 285 62.04 -40.41 11.86
CA ASP A 285 61.73 -41.51 10.95
C ASP A 285 60.43 -41.17 10.23
N ILE A 286 60.52 -41.23 8.90
CA ILE A 286 59.41 -41.01 7.98
C ILE A 286 58.79 -42.38 7.75
N VAL A 287 57.53 -42.50 8.15
CA VAL A 287 56.78 -43.75 8.08
C VAL A 287 55.75 -43.69 6.97
N ALA A 288 55.44 -44.84 6.38
CA ALA A 288 54.32 -44.97 5.46
C ALA A 288 53.01 -44.79 6.23
N GLU A 289 52.23 -43.77 5.92
CA GLU A 289 50.91 -43.60 6.54
C GLU A 289 49.90 -44.63 6.01
N VAL A 290 50.04 -45.00 4.73
CA VAL A 290 49.24 -46.02 4.05
C VAL A 290 50.13 -47.11 3.45
N ALA A 291 49.57 -48.31 3.27
CA ALA A 291 50.28 -49.36 2.56
C ALA A 291 50.33 -49.04 1.06
N GLY A 292 51.35 -49.50 0.34
CA GLY A 292 51.47 -49.23 -1.09
C GLY A 292 52.71 -49.87 -1.69
N THR A 293 52.92 -49.66 -2.99
CA THR A 293 54.18 -50.01 -3.67
C THR A 293 54.94 -48.73 -3.97
N VAL A 294 56.25 -48.70 -3.72
CA VAL A 294 57.09 -47.54 -4.05
C VAL A 294 57.14 -47.38 -5.56
N LYS A 295 56.58 -46.27 -6.06
CA LYS A 295 56.55 -45.97 -7.49
C LYS A 295 57.84 -45.30 -7.94
N GLU A 296 58.24 -44.25 -7.22
CA GLU A 296 59.38 -43.42 -7.57
C GLU A 296 59.95 -42.72 -6.33
N ILE A 297 61.28 -42.73 -6.20
CA ILE A 297 62.01 -42.04 -5.14
C ILE A 297 62.62 -40.77 -5.74
N HIS A 298 62.19 -39.61 -5.25
CA HIS A 298 62.51 -38.29 -5.83
C HIS A 298 63.81 -37.69 -5.26
N VAL A 299 64.28 -38.20 -4.11
CA VAL A 299 65.43 -37.67 -3.38
C VAL A 299 66.47 -38.75 -3.14
N LYS A 300 67.76 -38.39 -3.27
CA LYS A 300 68.88 -39.31 -3.02
C LYS A 300 69.37 -39.21 -1.59
N GLU A 301 69.87 -40.32 -1.04
CA GLU A 301 70.56 -40.32 0.26
C GLU A 301 71.67 -39.27 0.32
N GLY A 302 71.78 -38.59 1.46
CA GLY A 302 72.70 -37.48 1.71
C GLY A 302 72.29 -36.14 1.11
N SER A 303 71.10 -36.05 0.48
CA SER A 303 70.56 -34.79 -0.04
C SER A 303 69.87 -34.00 1.08
N MET A 304 70.03 -32.68 1.08
CA MET A 304 69.33 -31.77 1.98
C MET A 304 67.90 -31.57 1.48
N VAL A 305 66.92 -31.72 2.37
CA VAL A 305 65.48 -31.53 2.12
C VAL A 305 64.91 -30.49 3.06
N GLU A 306 63.93 -29.73 2.58
CA GLU A 306 63.12 -28.82 3.38
C GLU A 306 61.88 -29.55 3.95
N ALA A 307 61.25 -28.95 4.96
CA ALA A 307 59.99 -29.46 5.48
C ALA A 307 58.90 -29.34 4.40
N GLY A 308 58.27 -30.46 4.05
CA GLY A 308 57.26 -30.57 2.99
C GLY A 308 57.81 -31.07 1.65
N ASP A 309 59.13 -31.24 1.50
CA ASP A 309 59.71 -31.77 0.26
C ASP A 309 59.26 -33.21 0.02
N LEU A 310 58.91 -33.51 -1.24
CA LEU A 310 58.51 -34.84 -1.67
C LEU A 310 59.72 -35.77 -1.71
N ILE A 311 59.68 -36.85 -0.93
CA ILE A 311 60.75 -37.85 -0.89
C ILE A 311 60.45 -39.00 -1.83
N MET A 312 59.24 -39.54 -1.77
CA MET A 312 58.82 -40.65 -2.62
C MET A 312 57.31 -40.67 -2.83
N THR A 313 56.89 -41.29 -3.91
CA THR A 313 55.48 -41.50 -4.24
C THR A 313 55.17 -42.99 -4.16
N LEU A 314 54.15 -43.34 -3.40
CA LEU A 314 53.58 -44.67 -3.34
C LEU A 314 52.44 -44.79 -4.35
N GLU A 315 52.21 -45.99 -4.87
CA GLU A 315 51.06 -46.30 -5.70
C GLU A 315 50.26 -47.44 -5.09
N GLN A 316 48.94 -47.27 -5.02
CA GLN A 316 48.02 -48.31 -4.62
C GLN A 316 46.70 -48.17 -5.38
N SER A 317 46.45 -49.07 -6.33
CA SER A 317 45.25 -49.04 -7.17
C SER A 317 43.95 -49.06 -6.36
N SER A 318 43.91 -49.75 -5.22
CA SER A 318 42.72 -49.78 -4.35
C SER A 318 42.39 -48.43 -3.72
N VAL A 319 43.39 -47.56 -3.47
CA VAL A 319 43.15 -46.22 -2.92
C VAL A 319 42.54 -45.32 -3.99
N THR A 320 43.08 -45.35 -5.21
CA THR A 320 42.52 -44.60 -6.34
C THR A 320 41.09 -45.05 -6.65
N ILE A 321 40.83 -46.36 -6.69
CA ILE A 321 39.48 -46.90 -6.89
C ILE A 321 38.53 -46.45 -5.76
N ALA A 322 38.98 -46.49 -4.51
CA ALA A 322 38.17 -46.04 -3.37
C ALA A 322 37.86 -44.54 -3.44
N TYR A 323 38.81 -43.71 -3.88
CA TYR A 323 38.61 -42.29 -4.13
C TYR A 323 37.58 -42.05 -5.24
N ASP A 324 37.72 -42.70 -6.39
CA ASP A 324 36.77 -42.58 -7.50
C ASP A 324 35.35 -43.05 -7.08
N GLN A 325 35.25 -44.13 -6.31
CA GLN A 325 33.98 -44.59 -5.74
C GLN A 325 33.37 -43.55 -4.80
N ALA A 326 34.17 -42.91 -3.95
CA ALA A 326 33.71 -41.88 -3.03
C ALA A 326 33.26 -40.60 -3.77
N VAL A 327 33.96 -40.21 -4.85
CA VAL A 327 33.54 -39.10 -5.72
C VAL A 327 32.18 -39.39 -6.35
N ASN A 328 32.03 -40.57 -6.97
CA ASN A 328 30.76 -40.97 -7.58
C ASN A 328 29.62 -41.05 -6.54
N ALA A 329 29.90 -41.56 -5.34
CA ALA A 329 28.94 -41.60 -4.24
C ALA A 329 28.50 -40.18 -3.83
N TYR A 330 29.45 -39.26 -3.66
CA TYR A 330 29.17 -37.85 -3.34
C TYR A 330 28.32 -37.18 -4.43
N GLU A 331 28.67 -37.34 -5.71
CA GLU A 331 27.90 -36.77 -6.82
C GLU A 331 26.47 -37.31 -6.87
N SER A 332 26.29 -38.63 -6.69
CA SER A 332 24.97 -39.25 -6.66
C SER A 332 24.12 -38.79 -5.47
N ALA A 333 24.73 -38.61 -4.30
CA ALA A 333 24.05 -38.09 -3.10
C ALA A 333 23.64 -36.63 -3.29
N LYS A 334 24.50 -35.82 -3.92
CA LYS A 334 24.20 -34.43 -4.27
C LYS A 334 23.03 -34.33 -5.25
N GLN A 335 23.05 -35.13 -6.32
CA GLN A 335 21.95 -35.18 -7.29
C GLN A 335 20.62 -35.63 -6.64
N THR A 336 20.69 -36.58 -5.70
CA THR A 336 19.53 -37.01 -4.91
C THR A 336 18.95 -35.85 -4.12
N LEU A 337 19.79 -35.05 -3.45
CA LEU A 337 19.35 -33.86 -2.71
C LEU A 337 18.70 -32.82 -3.64
N GLU A 338 19.30 -32.52 -4.79
CA GLU A 338 18.74 -31.59 -5.78
C GLU A 338 17.37 -32.08 -6.32
N SER A 339 17.21 -33.39 -6.54
CA SER A 339 15.91 -33.96 -6.94
C SER A 339 14.87 -33.87 -5.83
N CYS A 340 15.28 -34.03 -4.56
CA CYS A 340 14.41 -33.85 -3.40
C CYS A 340 13.96 -32.40 -3.28
N ASP A 341 14.86 -31.44 -3.46
CA ASP A 341 14.53 -30.01 -3.47
C ASP A 341 13.53 -29.66 -4.56
N SER A 342 13.72 -30.21 -5.76
CA SER A 342 12.79 -30.02 -6.89
C SER A 342 11.40 -30.59 -6.59
N GLN A 343 11.32 -31.81 -6.03
CA GLN A 343 10.05 -32.42 -5.62
C GLN A 343 9.38 -31.64 -4.48
N MET A 344 10.15 -31.07 -3.55
CA MET A 344 9.61 -30.22 -2.50
C MET A 344 9.01 -28.92 -3.04
N GLU A 345 9.65 -28.33 -4.05
CA GLU A 345 9.11 -27.12 -4.68
C GLU A 345 7.82 -27.42 -5.45
N GLU A 346 7.75 -28.54 -6.17
CA GLU A 346 6.49 -29.02 -6.76
C GLU A 346 5.40 -29.20 -5.69
N GLN A 347 5.75 -29.80 -4.56
CA GLN A 347 4.80 -30.02 -3.48
C GLN A 347 4.37 -28.71 -2.79
N ARG A 348 5.25 -27.70 -2.68
CA ARG A 348 4.89 -26.34 -2.22
C ARG A 348 3.92 -25.67 -3.17
N LEU A 349 4.16 -25.75 -4.48
CA LEU A 349 3.24 -25.22 -5.48
C LEU A 349 1.86 -25.91 -5.38
N ARG A 350 1.83 -27.21 -5.11
CA ARG A 350 0.58 -27.95 -4.86
C ARG A 350 -0.15 -27.46 -3.61
N VAL A 351 0.57 -27.18 -2.52
CA VAL A 351 -0.01 -26.57 -1.30
C VAL A 351 -0.60 -25.20 -1.60
N GLU A 352 0.13 -24.35 -2.33
CA GLU A 352 -0.36 -23.02 -2.68
C GLU A 352 -1.60 -23.09 -3.58
N GLN A 353 -1.60 -23.98 -4.58
CA GLN A 353 -2.75 -24.20 -5.43
C GLN A 353 -3.97 -24.71 -4.66
N ALA A 354 -3.77 -25.63 -3.72
CA ALA A 354 -4.84 -26.14 -2.84
C ALA A 354 -5.35 -25.04 -1.90
N ARG A 355 -4.46 -24.17 -1.40
CA ARG A 355 -4.80 -23.03 -0.54
C ARG A 355 -5.63 -21.99 -1.27
N VAL A 356 -5.24 -21.63 -2.50
CA VAL A 356 -6.02 -20.72 -3.34
C VAL A 356 -7.40 -21.31 -3.61
N ASN A 357 -7.48 -22.60 -3.98
CA ASN A 357 -8.76 -23.26 -4.18
C ASN A 357 -9.63 -23.26 -2.91
N ALA A 358 -9.09 -23.64 -1.75
CA ALA A 358 -9.81 -23.60 -0.47
C ALA A 358 -10.31 -22.19 -0.15
N LYS A 359 -9.47 -21.17 -0.35
CA LYS A 359 -9.82 -19.76 -0.16
C LYS A 359 -10.92 -19.30 -1.12
N ASP A 360 -10.89 -19.73 -2.37
CA ASP A 360 -11.93 -19.41 -3.35
C ASP A 360 -13.28 -20.03 -2.97
N LYS A 361 -13.27 -21.28 -2.48
CA LYS A 361 -14.47 -21.93 -1.94
C LYS A 361 -14.98 -21.26 -0.67
N ASP A 362 -14.10 -20.88 0.24
CA ASP A 362 -14.44 -20.12 1.45
C ASP A 362 -15.05 -18.76 1.12
N ASN A 363 -14.48 -18.05 0.14
CA ASN A 363 -15.01 -16.77 -0.34
C ASN A 363 -16.39 -16.94 -0.98
N ALA A 364 -16.61 -18.03 -1.73
CA ALA A 364 -17.92 -18.36 -2.26
C ALA A 364 -18.91 -18.68 -1.13
N ALA A 365 -18.50 -19.43 -0.11
CA ALA A 365 -19.35 -19.73 1.05
C ALA A 365 -19.68 -18.48 1.88
N ALA A 366 -18.76 -17.53 2.00
CA ALA A 366 -19.03 -16.25 2.65
C ALA A 366 -20.12 -15.43 1.93
N LYS A 367 -20.31 -15.65 0.61
CA LYS A 367 -21.38 -15.03 -0.19
C LYS A 367 -22.75 -15.69 0.00
N LEU A 368 -22.84 -16.80 0.73
CA LEU A 368 -24.13 -17.38 1.14
C LEU A 368 -24.89 -16.46 2.10
N THR A 369 -24.18 -15.60 2.83
CA THR A 369 -24.82 -14.50 3.56
C THR A 369 -24.89 -13.27 2.65
N VAL A 370 -26.08 -12.98 2.15
CA VAL A 370 -26.31 -11.82 1.29
C VAL A 370 -26.44 -10.57 2.17
N LYS A 371 -25.60 -9.57 1.89
CA LYS A 371 -25.46 -8.35 2.69
C LYS A 371 -25.90 -7.11 1.93
N SER A 372 -26.29 -6.06 2.66
CA SER A 372 -26.60 -4.76 2.05
C SER A 372 -25.34 -4.11 1.47
N PRO A 373 -25.36 -3.61 0.22
CA PRO A 373 -24.22 -2.89 -0.37
C PRO A 373 -24.11 -1.45 0.13
N VAL A 374 -25.17 -0.87 0.69
CA VAL A 374 -25.25 0.53 1.12
C VAL A 374 -26.01 0.68 2.43
N ASP A 375 -25.81 1.79 3.12
CA ASP A 375 -26.69 2.23 4.21
C ASP A 375 -28.03 2.69 3.62
N GLY A 376 -29.15 2.19 4.12
CA GLY A 376 -30.45 2.58 3.58
C GLY A 376 -31.62 1.81 4.14
N LYS A 377 -32.76 1.96 3.49
CA LYS A 377 -34.01 1.27 3.83
C LYS A 377 -34.32 0.21 2.79
N VAL A 378 -34.74 -0.98 3.24
CA VAL A 378 -35.20 -2.05 2.35
C VAL A 378 -36.56 -1.65 1.77
N VAL A 379 -36.66 -1.51 0.45
CA VAL A 379 -37.88 -1.07 -0.24
C VAL A 379 -38.69 -2.24 -0.76
N SER A 380 -38.02 -3.29 -1.22
CA SER A 380 -38.65 -4.53 -1.63
C SER A 380 -37.78 -5.72 -1.26
N LEU A 381 -38.43 -6.82 -0.92
CA LEU A 381 -37.80 -8.12 -0.71
C LEU A 381 -38.62 -9.18 -1.45
N SER A 382 -38.03 -9.79 -2.47
CA SER A 382 -38.73 -10.67 -3.41
C SER A 382 -38.49 -12.16 -3.14
N VAL A 383 -38.17 -12.53 -1.90
CA VAL A 383 -37.77 -13.89 -1.51
C VAL A 383 -38.31 -14.29 -0.15
N GLU A 384 -38.71 -15.55 -0.03
CA GLU A 384 -39.20 -16.17 1.20
C GLU A 384 -38.31 -17.36 1.63
N PRO A 385 -38.31 -17.74 2.92
CA PRO A 385 -37.64 -18.95 3.37
C PRO A 385 -38.16 -20.19 2.61
N GLY A 386 -37.25 -20.95 2.01
CA GLY A 386 -37.54 -22.11 1.16
C GLY A 386 -37.37 -21.85 -0.34
N ASP A 387 -37.28 -20.59 -0.77
CA ASP A 387 -37.07 -20.25 -2.18
C ASP A 387 -35.67 -20.63 -2.66
N GLU A 388 -35.56 -21.06 -3.91
CA GLU A 388 -34.29 -21.30 -4.58
C GLU A 388 -33.91 -20.05 -5.40
N VAL A 389 -32.75 -19.46 -5.08
CA VAL A 389 -32.25 -18.27 -5.76
C VAL A 389 -30.98 -18.56 -6.53
N THR A 390 -30.84 -17.90 -7.68
CA THR A 390 -29.67 -18.01 -8.55
C THR A 390 -28.69 -16.85 -8.34
N ALA A 391 -27.44 -17.05 -8.74
CA ALA A 391 -26.46 -15.97 -8.72
C ALA A 391 -26.89 -14.83 -9.65
N ASN A 392 -26.73 -13.58 -9.20
CA ASN A 392 -27.17 -12.35 -9.88
C ASN A 392 -28.68 -12.13 -9.96
N GLU A 393 -29.49 -12.97 -9.34
CA GLU A 393 -30.93 -12.73 -9.21
C GLU A 393 -31.21 -11.54 -8.29
N THR A 394 -32.23 -10.75 -8.57
CA THR A 394 -32.56 -9.58 -7.73
C THR A 394 -33.45 -10.01 -6.58
N VAL A 395 -32.90 -10.03 -5.36
CA VAL A 395 -33.58 -10.53 -4.16
C VAL A 395 -34.10 -9.41 -3.26
N ALA A 396 -33.45 -8.24 -3.28
CA ALA A 396 -33.90 -7.08 -2.52
C ALA A 396 -33.52 -5.76 -3.23
N GLU A 397 -34.19 -4.68 -2.88
CA GLU A 397 -33.79 -3.32 -3.24
C GLU A 397 -33.57 -2.48 -1.98
N VAL A 398 -32.39 -1.86 -1.87
CA VAL A 398 -32.05 -0.95 -0.77
C VAL A 398 -31.89 0.46 -1.32
N VAL A 399 -32.53 1.41 -0.66
CA VAL A 399 -32.56 2.80 -1.08
C VAL A 399 -32.03 3.71 0.02
N VAL A 400 -31.16 4.64 -0.36
CA VAL A 400 -30.63 5.65 0.57
C VAL A 400 -31.74 6.65 0.89
N VAL A 401 -32.25 6.60 2.12
CA VAL A 401 -33.39 7.42 2.55
C VAL A 401 -33.01 8.79 3.12
N SER A 402 -31.71 9.06 3.31
CA SER A 402 -31.23 10.38 3.71
C SER A 402 -29.79 10.61 3.21
N PRO A 403 -29.49 11.78 2.60
CA PRO A 403 -30.45 12.82 2.22
C PRO A 403 -31.31 12.39 1.02
N LEU A 404 -32.54 12.91 0.95
CA LEU A 404 -33.43 12.80 -0.21
C LEU A 404 -33.09 13.87 -1.25
N THR A 405 -33.51 13.67 -2.49
CA THR A 405 -33.31 14.62 -3.58
C THR A 405 -34.63 15.06 -4.20
N VAL A 406 -34.74 16.32 -4.58
CA VAL A 406 -35.80 16.82 -5.48
C VAL A 406 -35.15 17.30 -6.75
N VAL A 407 -35.64 16.82 -7.89
CA VAL A 407 -35.22 17.33 -9.20
C VAL A 407 -36.33 18.24 -9.73
N ILE A 408 -36.01 19.52 -9.89
CA ILE A 408 -36.91 20.50 -10.51
C ILE A 408 -36.38 20.94 -11.87
N PRO A 409 -37.24 21.02 -12.92
CA PRO A 409 -36.88 21.66 -14.18
C PRO A 409 -36.92 23.18 -13.98
N VAL A 410 -35.85 23.86 -14.39
CA VAL A 410 -35.73 25.33 -14.35
C VAL A 410 -35.43 25.84 -15.76
N ASP A 411 -36.05 26.95 -16.16
CA ASP A 411 -35.88 27.57 -17.48
C ASP A 411 -34.42 28.00 -17.72
N GLU A 412 -33.99 27.98 -18.99
CA GLU A 412 -32.66 28.44 -19.45
C GLU A 412 -32.30 29.86 -18.98
N LEU A 413 -33.27 30.77 -18.89
CA LEU A 413 -33.03 32.14 -18.42
C LEU A 413 -32.81 32.21 -16.90
N ASP A 414 -33.48 31.34 -16.15
CA ASP A 414 -33.44 31.32 -14.68
C ASP A 414 -32.22 30.55 -14.16
N VAL A 415 -31.85 29.45 -14.82
CA VAL A 415 -30.70 28.63 -14.42
C VAL A 415 -29.37 29.38 -14.49
N ALA A 416 -29.26 30.40 -15.36
CA ALA A 416 -28.07 31.23 -15.50
C ALA A 416 -27.69 31.97 -14.21
N ASN A 417 -28.67 32.21 -13.32
CA ASN A 417 -28.46 32.89 -12.03
C ASN A 417 -28.34 31.91 -10.86
N LEU A 418 -28.47 30.60 -11.10
CA LEU A 418 -28.37 29.57 -10.06
C LEU A 418 -26.93 29.10 -9.86
N ALA A 419 -26.61 28.77 -8.60
CA ALA A 419 -25.33 28.22 -8.22
C ALA A 419 -25.51 27.07 -7.22
N VAL A 420 -24.62 26.08 -7.32
CA VAL A 420 -24.54 24.99 -6.34
C VAL A 420 -24.23 25.58 -4.96
N GLY A 421 -24.94 25.10 -3.94
CA GLY A 421 -24.85 25.59 -2.55
C GLY A 421 -25.94 26.58 -2.14
N GLN A 422 -26.81 27.02 -3.06
CA GLN A 422 -27.93 27.89 -2.71
C GLN A 422 -28.96 27.16 -1.82
N THR A 423 -29.52 27.89 -0.85
CA THR A 423 -30.60 27.40 0.01
C THR A 423 -31.92 27.39 -0.76
N ALA A 424 -32.65 26.29 -0.63
CA ALA A 424 -33.97 26.10 -1.22
C ALA A 424 -34.98 25.72 -0.14
N LYS A 425 -36.22 26.21 -0.29
CA LYS A 425 -37.36 25.80 0.52
C LYS A 425 -38.16 24.78 -0.28
N VAL A 426 -38.37 23.59 0.28
CA VAL A 426 -39.07 22.49 -0.35
C VAL A 426 -40.39 22.23 0.39
N GLU A 427 -41.50 22.37 -0.31
CA GLU A 427 -42.85 22.09 0.16
C GLU A 427 -43.34 20.80 -0.51
N VAL A 428 -43.70 19.79 0.26
CA VAL A 428 -44.19 18.51 -0.27
C VAL A 428 -45.72 18.51 -0.25
N ASP A 429 -46.36 18.27 -1.38
CA ASP A 429 -47.82 18.40 -1.53
C ASP A 429 -48.58 17.48 -0.55
N ALA A 430 -48.03 16.30 -0.28
CA ALA A 430 -48.60 15.30 0.62
C ALA A 430 -48.38 15.60 2.11
N VAL A 431 -47.55 16.59 2.47
CA VAL A 431 -47.25 16.99 3.85
C VAL A 431 -47.59 18.48 4.02
N PRO A 432 -48.89 18.82 4.13
CA PRO A 432 -49.32 20.21 4.19
C PRO A 432 -48.78 20.92 5.43
N HIS A 433 -48.45 22.21 5.28
CA HIS A 433 -47.95 23.11 6.33
C HIS A 433 -46.55 22.81 6.89
N LYS A 434 -45.73 21.99 6.21
CA LYS A 434 -44.29 21.84 6.54
C LYS A 434 -43.43 22.29 5.37
N VAL A 435 -42.40 23.07 5.68
CA VAL A 435 -41.37 23.51 4.73
C VAL A 435 -40.05 22.86 5.15
N PHE A 436 -39.42 22.13 4.23
CA PHE A 436 -38.11 21.54 4.43
C PHE A 436 -37.03 22.45 3.86
N GLU A 437 -35.93 22.61 4.58
CA GLU A 437 -34.76 23.30 4.05
C GLU A 437 -33.91 22.31 3.25
N GLY A 438 -33.52 22.73 2.04
CA GLY A 438 -32.65 21.96 1.16
C GLY A 438 -31.55 22.82 0.56
N VAL A 439 -30.57 22.17 -0.06
CA VAL A 439 -29.44 22.82 -0.70
C VAL A 439 -29.33 22.35 -2.14
N VAL A 440 -29.13 23.28 -3.07
CA VAL A 440 -28.86 22.95 -4.48
C VAL A 440 -27.53 22.19 -4.55
N SER A 441 -27.58 20.90 -4.88
CA SER A 441 -26.39 20.04 -4.93
C SER A 441 -25.85 19.87 -6.35
N LYS A 442 -26.72 19.94 -7.37
CA LYS A 442 -26.34 19.75 -8.77
C LYS A 442 -27.23 20.56 -9.70
N ILE A 443 -26.62 21.16 -10.71
CA ILE A 443 -27.30 21.79 -11.84
C ILE A 443 -26.87 21.01 -13.08
N ALA A 444 -27.82 20.47 -13.85
CA ALA A 444 -27.51 19.74 -15.08
C ALA A 444 -26.79 20.65 -16.07
N HIS A 445 -25.76 20.10 -16.74
CA HIS A 445 -25.05 20.83 -17.79
C HIS A 445 -25.76 20.76 -19.15
N GLU A 446 -26.64 19.76 -19.31
CA GLU A 446 -27.42 19.54 -20.51
C GLU A 446 -28.87 19.93 -20.28
N GLY A 447 -29.41 20.80 -21.13
CA GLY A 447 -30.80 21.22 -21.12
C GLY A 447 -31.70 20.24 -21.89
N LYS A 448 -32.91 20.04 -21.40
CA LYS A 448 -33.95 19.22 -22.03
C LYS A 448 -34.99 20.14 -22.68
N VAL A 449 -35.19 19.98 -23.98
CA VAL A 449 -36.24 20.72 -24.72
C VAL A 449 -37.58 20.01 -24.54
N GLN A 450 -38.53 20.66 -23.90
CA GLN A 450 -39.91 20.20 -23.76
C GLN A 450 -40.84 21.25 -24.36
N GLN A 451 -41.62 20.86 -25.37
CA GLN A 451 -42.59 21.75 -26.04
C GLN A 451 -41.99 23.08 -26.56
N GLY A 452 -40.73 23.06 -26.99
CA GLY A 452 -40.02 24.25 -27.49
C GLY A 452 -39.40 25.15 -26.42
N VAL A 453 -39.48 24.77 -25.13
CA VAL A 453 -38.82 25.46 -24.01
C VAL A 453 -37.66 24.60 -23.49
N THR A 454 -36.48 25.20 -23.31
CA THR A 454 -35.28 24.54 -22.77
C THR A 454 -35.28 24.61 -21.25
N ASN A 455 -35.30 23.46 -20.57
CA ASN A 455 -35.20 23.38 -19.12
C ASN A 455 -33.96 22.62 -18.67
N PHE A 456 -33.34 23.07 -17.58
CA PHE A 456 -32.21 22.41 -16.94
C PHE A 456 -32.67 21.79 -15.61
N ASP A 457 -32.30 20.53 -15.40
CA ASP A 457 -32.63 19.82 -14.16
C ASP A 457 -31.74 20.33 -13.01
N VAL A 458 -32.35 20.91 -11.98
CA VAL A 458 -31.69 21.33 -10.75
C VAL A 458 -32.05 20.34 -9.65
N THR A 459 -31.03 19.73 -9.05
CA THR A 459 -31.16 18.78 -7.93
C THR A 459 -30.92 19.48 -6.60
N ILE A 460 -31.87 19.31 -5.70
CA ILE A 460 -31.84 19.86 -4.34
C ILE A 460 -31.80 18.69 -3.36
N GLU A 461 -30.79 18.66 -2.49
CA GLU A 461 -30.69 17.70 -1.40
C GLU A 461 -31.41 18.23 -0.16
N LEU A 462 -32.20 17.38 0.50
CA LEU A 462 -32.92 17.71 1.73
C LEU A 462 -32.95 16.52 2.70
N GLU A 463 -33.11 16.82 3.98
CA GLU A 463 -33.34 15.82 5.03
C GLU A 463 -34.81 15.84 5.45
N ALA A 464 -35.54 14.76 5.17
CA ALA A 464 -36.96 14.67 5.50
C ALA A 464 -37.41 13.21 5.70
N GLU A 465 -37.41 12.75 6.95
CA GLU A 465 -37.76 11.35 7.30
C GLU A 465 -39.23 11.00 7.03
N GLU A 466 -40.13 11.97 7.09
CA GLU A 466 -41.57 11.77 6.90
C GLU A 466 -41.99 11.71 5.42
N VAL A 467 -41.08 12.08 4.50
CA VAL A 467 -41.37 12.20 3.07
C VAL A 467 -41.05 10.88 2.37
N ARG A 468 -41.97 10.42 1.52
CA ARG A 468 -41.80 9.20 0.74
C ARG A 468 -41.32 9.52 -0.67
N LEU A 469 -40.53 8.60 -1.22
CA LEU A 469 -40.10 8.63 -2.62
C LEU A 469 -41.32 8.66 -3.56
N GLY A 470 -41.21 9.43 -4.63
CA GLY A 470 -42.28 9.62 -5.62
C GLY A 470 -43.31 10.70 -5.26
N MET A 471 -43.27 11.28 -4.05
CA MET A 471 -44.11 12.43 -3.71
C MET A 471 -43.76 13.65 -4.58
N SER A 472 -44.76 14.44 -4.93
CA SER A 472 -44.56 15.72 -5.62
C SER A 472 -44.15 16.79 -4.61
N ALA A 473 -43.17 17.62 -5.00
CA ALA A 473 -42.67 18.71 -4.18
C ALA A 473 -42.50 19.97 -5.02
N LYS A 474 -42.81 21.12 -4.43
CA LYS A 474 -42.50 22.44 -4.96
C LYS A 474 -41.25 22.94 -4.25
N ALA A 475 -40.23 23.29 -5.01
CA ALA A 475 -39.01 23.88 -4.46
C ALA A 475 -38.87 25.32 -4.91
N THR A 476 -38.49 26.20 -3.98
CA THR A 476 -38.24 27.61 -4.20
C THR A 476 -36.80 27.91 -3.79
N ILE A 477 -35.95 28.20 -4.77
CA ILE A 477 -34.54 28.51 -4.59
C ILE A 477 -34.38 30.02 -4.48
N ALA A 478 -33.67 30.48 -3.44
CA ALA A 478 -33.34 31.90 -3.31
C ALA A 478 -32.11 32.24 -4.17
N VAL A 479 -32.30 33.14 -5.15
CA VAL A 479 -31.27 33.50 -6.14
C VAL A 479 -30.54 34.76 -5.73
N SER A 480 -31.29 35.77 -5.29
CA SER A 480 -30.75 37.03 -4.81
C SER A 480 -31.70 37.63 -3.78
N SER A 481 -31.15 38.20 -2.72
CA SER A 481 -31.92 38.96 -1.72
C SER A 481 -31.24 40.30 -1.53
N LYS A 482 -31.96 41.39 -1.80
CA LYS A 482 -31.48 42.75 -1.53
C LYS A 482 -32.41 43.43 -0.53
N LYS A 483 -31.84 43.84 0.60
CA LYS A 483 -32.58 44.50 1.67
C LYS A 483 -32.67 46.01 1.47
N GLY A 484 -33.84 46.57 1.78
CA GLY A 484 -34.10 48.00 1.81
C GLY A 484 -33.89 48.72 0.47
N VAL A 485 -34.16 48.08 -0.66
CA VAL A 485 -34.04 48.70 -1.98
C VAL A 485 -35.26 49.52 -2.34
N LEU A 486 -35.08 50.62 -3.09
CA LEU A 486 -36.21 51.37 -3.63
C LEU A 486 -36.93 50.49 -4.65
N SER A 487 -38.20 50.20 -4.39
CA SER A 487 -38.97 49.25 -5.18
C SER A 487 -40.21 49.90 -5.77
N VAL A 488 -40.54 49.51 -7.00
CA VAL A 488 -41.77 49.89 -7.69
C VAL A 488 -42.47 48.66 -8.23
N PRO A 489 -43.80 48.61 -8.34
CA PRO A 489 -44.48 47.53 -9.02
C PRO A 489 -43.93 47.34 -10.44
N VAL A 490 -43.68 46.10 -10.88
CA VAL A 490 -43.11 45.83 -12.21
C VAL A 490 -43.96 46.45 -13.33
N GLU A 491 -45.28 46.51 -13.14
CA GLU A 491 -46.23 47.10 -14.09
C GLU A 491 -46.08 48.61 -14.24
N ALA A 492 -45.39 49.29 -13.30
CA ALA A 492 -45.11 50.72 -13.41
C ALA A 492 -43.92 51.04 -14.32
N VAL A 493 -43.15 50.01 -14.70
CA VAL A 493 -41.97 50.14 -15.56
C VAL A 493 -42.39 49.98 -17.02
N THR A 494 -42.09 50.98 -17.85
CA THR A 494 -42.29 50.92 -19.31
C THR A 494 -40.95 50.89 -20.03
N TRP A 495 -40.82 49.99 -20.99
CA TRP A 495 -39.62 49.81 -21.80
C TRP A 495 -39.77 50.48 -23.17
N GLU A 496 -38.82 51.36 -23.53
CA GLU A 496 -38.71 51.93 -24.87
C GLU A 496 -37.25 51.93 -25.32
N GLN A 497 -36.97 51.36 -26.51
CA GLN A 497 -35.62 51.30 -27.10
C GLN A 497 -34.54 50.89 -26.08
N ASP A 498 -34.78 49.78 -25.36
CA ASP A 498 -33.88 49.21 -24.33
C ASP A 498 -33.64 50.08 -23.08
N GLN A 499 -34.44 51.12 -22.87
CA GLN A 499 -34.36 51.97 -21.68
C GLN A 499 -35.65 51.92 -20.87
N ALA A 500 -35.49 51.77 -19.55
CA ALA A 500 -36.58 51.75 -18.60
C ALA A 500 -37.03 53.17 -18.22
N TYR A 501 -38.34 53.38 -18.22
CA TYR A 501 -38.98 54.61 -17.81
C TYR A 501 -40.09 54.32 -16.80
N VAL A 502 -40.22 55.22 -15.82
CA VAL A 502 -41.36 55.25 -14.90
C VAL A 502 -42.01 56.63 -15.01
N THR A 503 -43.33 56.66 -15.04
CA THR A 503 -44.08 57.91 -15.08
C THR A 503 -44.32 58.38 -13.66
N LYS A 504 -43.60 59.42 -13.24
CA LYS A 504 -43.72 60.05 -11.93
C LYS A 504 -44.79 61.14 -11.97
N ILE A 505 -45.47 61.38 -10.85
CA ILE A 505 -46.39 62.50 -10.67
C ILE A 505 -45.69 63.58 -9.83
N GLU A 506 -45.47 64.75 -10.42
CA GLU A 506 -44.96 65.94 -9.72
C GLU A 506 -45.95 67.09 -9.93
N ASP A 507 -46.40 67.72 -8.84
CA ASP A 507 -47.34 68.85 -8.84
C ASP A 507 -48.61 68.64 -9.70
N GLY A 508 -49.14 67.41 -9.69
CA GLY A 508 -50.33 67.03 -10.45
C GLY A 508 -50.10 66.87 -11.96
N ARG A 509 -48.85 66.80 -12.42
CA ARG A 509 -48.46 66.53 -13.81
C ARG A 509 -47.63 65.25 -13.89
N THR A 510 -47.84 64.47 -14.95
CA THR A 510 -47.07 63.25 -15.23
C THR A 510 -45.75 63.59 -15.91
N VAL A 511 -44.63 63.30 -15.25
CA VAL A 511 -43.27 63.47 -15.75
C VAL A 511 -42.66 62.10 -16.02
N ARG A 512 -42.27 61.87 -17.26
CA ARG A 512 -41.61 60.64 -17.67
C ARG A 512 -40.16 60.65 -17.22
N THR A 513 -39.80 59.75 -16.31
CA THR A 513 -38.48 59.71 -15.69
C THR A 513 -37.74 58.45 -16.14
N ARG A 514 -36.53 58.63 -16.68
CA ARG A 514 -35.67 57.49 -17.00
C ARG A 514 -35.15 56.88 -15.70
N VAL A 515 -35.29 55.56 -15.57
CA VAL A 515 -34.82 54.82 -14.40
C VAL A 515 -33.81 53.77 -14.82
N LYS A 516 -32.88 53.44 -13.92
CA LYS A 516 -32.04 52.25 -14.05
C LYS A 516 -32.57 51.20 -13.10
N ILE A 517 -32.95 50.05 -13.65
CA ILE A 517 -33.51 48.95 -12.88
C ILE A 517 -32.38 48.03 -12.42
N GLY A 518 -32.49 47.54 -11.20
CA GLY A 518 -31.63 46.51 -10.63
C GLY A 518 -32.28 45.12 -10.75
N VAL A 519 -32.33 44.39 -9.65
CA VAL A 519 -33.04 43.10 -9.61
C VAL A 519 -34.55 43.31 -9.66
N GLN A 520 -35.28 42.36 -10.23
CA GLN A 520 -36.74 42.37 -10.24
C GLN A 520 -37.27 40.98 -9.89
N ASN A 521 -38.42 40.93 -9.23
CA ASN A 521 -39.19 39.70 -9.07
C ASN A 521 -40.57 39.86 -9.73
N ASP A 522 -41.46 38.88 -9.58
CA ASP A 522 -42.77 38.87 -10.25
C ASP A 522 -43.70 40.05 -9.90
N LEU A 523 -43.40 40.80 -8.83
CA LEU A 523 -44.28 41.86 -8.32
C LEU A 523 -43.61 43.23 -8.29
N TYR A 524 -42.31 43.29 -8.01
CA TYR A 524 -41.58 44.54 -7.83
C TYR A 524 -40.23 44.54 -8.54
N ALA A 525 -39.85 45.70 -9.06
CA ALA A 525 -38.56 45.99 -9.64
C ALA A 525 -37.76 46.94 -8.73
N GLU A 526 -36.48 46.67 -8.52
CA GLU A 526 -35.54 47.57 -7.86
C GLU A 526 -35.22 48.76 -8.77
N ILE A 527 -35.34 49.97 -8.25
CA ILE A 527 -34.87 51.20 -8.90
C ILE A 527 -33.51 51.57 -8.31
N ALA A 528 -32.45 51.33 -9.08
CA ALA A 528 -31.09 51.65 -8.70
C ALA A 528 -30.84 53.16 -8.77
N THR A 529 -31.37 53.84 -9.79
CA THR A 529 -31.32 55.30 -9.93
C THR A 529 -32.52 55.84 -10.69
N GLY A 530 -32.88 57.11 -10.41
CA GLY A 530 -33.89 57.86 -11.16
C GLY A 530 -35.15 58.23 -10.37
N LEU A 531 -35.39 57.61 -9.21
CA LEU A 531 -36.52 57.93 -8.32
C LEU A 531 -36.06 58.03 -6.87
N ASN A 532 -36.82 58.77 -6.06
CA ASN A 532 -36.62 58.91 -4.63
C ASN A 532 -37.72 58.18 -3.84
N GLU A 533 -37.43 57.89 -2.57
CA GLU A 533 -38.41 57.34 -1.64
C GLU A 533 -39.59 58.30 -1.44
N GLY A 534 -40.81 57.80 -1.54
CA GLY A 534 -42.03 58.60 -1.44
C GLY A 534 -42.49 59.25 -2.74
N ASP A 535 -41.76 59.09 -3.85
CA ASP A 535 -42.22 59.55 -5.16
C ASP A 535 -43.52 58.81 -5.55
N GLU A 536 -44.52 59.56 -6.04
CA GLU A 536 -45.77 58.99 -6.54
C GLU A 536 -45.62 58.66 -8.03
N ILE A 537 -45.92 57.43 -8.41
CA ILE A 537 -45.74 56.92 -9.77
C ILE A 537 -47.04 56.35 -10.33
N VAL A 538 -47.18 56.42 -11.63
CA VAL A 538 -48.30 55.84 -12.38
C VAL A 538 -47.99 54.37 -12.69
N VAL A 539 -48.94 53.50 -12.36
CA VAL A 539 -48.90 52.09 -12.77
C VAL A 539 -49.72 51.94 -14.05
N SER A 540 -49.04 51.90 -15.19
CA SER A 540 -49.66 51.82 -16.50
C SER A 540 -50.11 50.40 -16.80
N GLY A 541 -51.42 50.14 -16.78
CA GLY A 541 -52.00 48.83 -17.13
C GLY A 541 -53.06 48.29 -16.15
N LEU A 542 -53.24 48.95 -15.00
CA LEU A 542 -54.23 48.52 -14.01
C LEU A 542 -55.58 49.24 -14.20
N SER A 543 -56.33 48.85 -15.23
CA SER A 543 -57.77 49.19 -15.29
C SER A 543 -58.70 47.99 -15.01
N GLU A 544 -58.21 46.75 -15.01
CA GLU A 544 -59.09 45.55 -14.86
C GLU A 544 -58.59 44.41 -13.93
N TYR A 545 -57.41 44.49 -13.30
CA TYR A 545 -56.74 43.31 -12.68
C TYR A 545 -56.74 43.27 -11.13
N PHE A 546 -57.83 43.66 -10.47
CA PHE A 546 -57.74 44.16 -9.08
C PHE A 546 -57.96 43.19 -7.90
N ASP A 547 -58.33 41.92 -8.06
CA ASP A 547 -58.92 41.22 -6.91
C ASP A 547 -58.06 40.14 -6.20
N LEU A 548 -56.81 39.85 -6.61
CA LEU A 548 -56.14 38.61 -6.11
C LEU A 548 -54.71 38.72 -5.53
N ARG A 549 -54.02 39.88 -5.55
CA ARG A 549 -52.59 39.93 -5.14
C ARG A 549 -52.18 40.97 -4.09
N GLY A 550 -53.12 41.67 -3.43
CA GLY A 550 -52.82 42.42 -2.20
C GLY A 550 -51.89 43.64 -2.35
N LEU A 551 -51.78 44.24 -3.53
CA LEU A 551 -51.04 45.50 -3.75
C LEU A 551 -51.77 46.69 -3.09
N ARG A 552 -51.04 47.51 -2.33
CA ARG A 552 -51.55 48.79 -1.80
C ARG A 552 -51.38 49.88 -2.86
N VAL A 553 -52.48 50.23 -3.52
CA VAL A 553 -52.57 51.34 -4.46
C VAL A 553 -53.30 52.50 -3.78
N PHE A 554 -52.82 53.73 -3.98
CA PHE A 554 -53.54 54.92 -3.53
C PHE A 554 -54.42 55.46 -4.66
N ALA A 555 -55.68 55.79 -4.35
CA ALA A 555 -56.51 56.60 -5.21
C ALA A 555 -56.14 58.09 -5.01
N PRO A 556 -56.16 58.93 -6.06
CA PRO A 556 -55.76 60.33 -5.93
C PRO A 556 -56.63 61.06 -4.89
N ARG A 557 -55.99 61.81 -3.98
CA ARG A 557 -56.66 62.58 -2.92
C ARG A 557 -57.55 63.68 -3.53
N GLY A 558 -58.84 63.39 -3.60
CA GLY A 558 -59.83 64.36 -4.06
C GLY A 558 -61.20 63.74 -4.36
N ALA A 559 -61.80 63.05 -3.38
CA ALA A 559 -63.20 62.62 -3.49
C ALA A 559 -63.88 62.73 -2.12
N GLU A 560 -64.58 63.85 -1.91
CA GLU A 560 -65.45 64.07 -0.77
C GLU A 560 -66.69 63.16 -0.91
N GLN A 561 -66.93 62.31 0.11
CA GLN A 561 -68.02 61.34 0.14
C GLN A 561 -69.38 62.05 0.27
N VAL A 562 -70.28 61.85 -0.70
CA VAL A 562 -71.72 62.12 -0.50
C VAL A 562 -72.38 60.82 -0.07
N ARG A 563 -72.85 60.77 1.19
CA ARG A 563 -73.69 59.67 1.71
C ARG A 563 -75.06 59.69 1.02
N PRO A 564 -75.65 58.53 0.69
CA PRO A 564 -76.99 58.47 0.11
C PRO A 564 -78.06 58.64 1.21
N ARG A 565 -79.21 59.21 0.82
CA ARG A 565 -80.47 59.12 1.56
C ARG A 565 -81.33 58.04 0.93
#